data_AF-A0AAI9UK89-F1
#
_entry.id   AF-A0AAI9UK89-F1
#
_cell.length_a   1.000
_cell.length_b   1.000
_cell.length_c   1.000
_cell.angle_alpha   90.00
_cell.angle_beta   90.00
_cell.angle_gamma   90.00
#
_symmetry.space_group_name_H-M   'P 1'
#
loop_
_entity.id
_entity.type
_entity.pdbx_description
1 polymer ?
#
loop_
_entity_poly.entity_id
_entity_poly.type
_entity_poly.pdbx_seq_one_letter_code
_entity_poly.pdbx_strand_id
1 'polypeptide(L)'
;DPPRQRPIAGTKTRDPRPSATTQHISPHYGIAATDVFGSDPETVSVPPHVLTRLWIVYLQNVDPLIKILHIPTIQPVMLGVAAKPQGADNITQALLYTTAFAATTSMSSTEVATQLDIERLVLLRHFMREIDSAFTRAQFLLYPNVQGLKALAIYLTALRTFDTGRTIWTLTGLAIRIAESLGVHEDGFRLGLGPFETEMRCRLWWHLTALDATAPESHGFNNTMADRGKIFRLPLNVNDTELWPQMDEAPAGRDEWTETTFSIMNLDLCRILRHAVSAVGAADEQTREAKIQQTESSMAHRWLRFAPKNSDLHRAAESLLRISVAKARFILMLQAWLSAPMEQERRYRYLPHSLFITAIELLEQGYLLQSGKLFPGYAWFYQQHPQLYALFLTLRTLVDSPERGEAERAWLAVDNYIACLADFEEANERRGKKSCVWAAMGPLRDRARESTRQRETAEETSILVAASPKMPSGENLGTGLSQPWNAIALEPLAFDNILTWHDFSDLFDVI
;
A
#
# COMPACT_ATOMS: atom_id res chain seq x y z
N ASP A 1 28.60 63.31 67.29
CA ASP A 1 29.25 63.25 65.96
C ASP A 1 28.99 61.93 65.25
N PRO A 2 28.87 61.94 63.91
CA PRO A 2 28.03 61.03 63.12
C PRO A 2 28.91 59.92 62.44
N PRO A 3 28.43 59.08 61.48
CA PRO A 3 27.78 59.48 60.24
C PRO A 3 26.47 58.75 59.89
N ARG A 4 25.66 59.49 59.11
CA ARG A 4 24.50 59.07 58.32
C ARG A 4 24.89 58.09 57.20
N GLN A 5 24.03 57.11 56.91
CA GLN A 5 23.86 56.58 55.55
C GLN A 5 22.38 56.43 55.18
N ARG A 6 22.11 56.71 53.90
CA ARG A 6 20.83 57.02 53.24
C ARG A 6 19.91 55.80 53.06
N PRO A 7 18.59 56.01 52.86
CA PRO A 7 17.67 54.92 52.51
C PRO A 7 17.84 54.54 51.03
N ILE A 8 17.97 53.24 50.75
CA ILE A 8 17.89 52.71 49.38
C ILE A 8 16.46 52.19 49.15
N ALA A 9 15.90 52.65 48.04
CA ALA A 9 14.53 52.42 47.60
C ALA A 9 14.24 50.94 47.33
N GLY A 10 12.98 50.55 47.62
CA GLY A 10 12.49 49.18 47.59
C GLY A 10 12.55 48.51 46.21
N THR A 11 13.04 47.28 46.21
CA THR A 11 12.75 46.28 45.20
C THR A 11 11.41 45.63 45.56
N LYS A 12 10.38 45.92 44.76
CA LYS A 12 9.10 45.21 44.81
C LYS A 12 9.35 43.72 44.55
N THR A 13 9.16 42.88 45.58
CA THR A 13 8.97 41.45 45.42
C THR A 13 7.70 41.23 44.61
N ARG A 14 7.87 40.77 43.37
CA ARG A 14 6.78 40.35 42.49
C ARG A 14 6.58 38.86 42.75
N ASP A 15 5.45 38.50 43.35
CA ASP A 15 5.06 37.10 43.54
C ASP A 15 5.14 36.34 42.21
N PRO A 16 5.75 35.14 42.16
CA PRO A 16 5.67 34.30 40.99
C PRO A 16 4.24 33.76 40.89
N ARG A 17 3.50 34.21 39.86
CA ARG A 17 2.28 33.56 39.40
C ARG A 17 2.59 32.07 39.12
N PRO A 18 1.68 31.14 39.41
CA PRO A 18 1.91 29.73 39.11
C PRO A 18 2.08 29.59 37.60
N SER A 19 3.25 29.10 37.18
CA SER A 19 3.46 28.68 35.80
C SER A 19 2.47 27.57 35.51
N ALA A 20 1.57 27.82 34.55
CA ALA A 20 0.81 26.76 33.90
C ALA A 20 1.82 25.71 33.45
N THR A 21 1.78 24.54 34.09
CA THR A 21 2.59 23.40 33.68
C THR A 21 1.96 22.91 32.39
N THR A 22 2.37 23.48 31.27
CA THR A 22 2.14 22.88 29.96
C THR A 22 2.86 21.55 30.01
N GLN A 23 2.11 20.47 30.28
CA GLN A 23 2.62 19.11 30.12
C GLN A 23 2.96 18.97 28.64
N HIS A 24 4.23 19.20 28.30
CA HIS A 24 4.80 18.71 27.06
C HIS A 24 4.72 17.19 27.14
N ILE A 25 3.65 16.63 26.59
CA ILE A 25 3.59 15.21 26.25
C ILE A 25 4.60 15.05 25.12
N SER A 26 5.83 14.65 25.46
CA SER A 26 6.78 14.18 24.45
C SER A 26 6.09 13.07 23.67
N PRO A 27 5.98 13.15 22.33
CA PRO A 27 5.50 12.03 21.56
C PRO A 27 6.53 10.92 21.71
N HIS A 28 6.21 9.94 22.55
CA HIS A 28 6.95 8.68 22.60
C HIS A 28 6.67 7.95 21.30
N TYR A 29 7.54 8.14 20.30
CA TYR A 29 7.48 7.37 19.06
C TYR A 29 8.09 5.98 19.32
N GLY A 30 7.27 4.93 19.39
CA GLY A 30 7.72 3.54 19.36
C GLY A 30 7.76 2.94 17.94
N ILE A 31 7.78 1.61 17.86
CA ILE A 31 7.95 0.83 16.63
C ILE A 31 6.79 1.03 15.63
N ALA A 32 5.59 1.35 16.12
CA ALA A 32 4.40 1.56 15.30
C ALA A 32 4.05 3.04 15.12
N ALA A 33 4.91 3.96 15.59
CA ALA A 33 4.68 5.40 15.58
C ALA A 33 4.85 6.04 14.20
N THR A 34 4.08 5.53 13.25
CA THR A 34 3.81 6.18 11.98
C THR A 34 2.74 7.24 12.23
N ASP A 35 2.98 8.50 11.85
CA ASP A 35 2.04 9.62 11.99
C ASP A 35 0.82 9.52 11.05
N VAL A 36 0.46 8.30 10.62
CA VAL A 36 -0.37 8.03 9.44
C VAL A 36 -1.74 8.69 9.50
N PHE A 37 -2.31 8.80 10.69
CA PHE A 37 -3.62 9.38 10.93
C PHE A 37 -3.57 10.66 11.78
N GLY A 38 -2.39 11.26 11.94
CA GLY A 38 -2.17 12.41 12.82
C GLY A 38 -2.28 12.10 14.31
N SER A 39 -2.04 13.13 15.14
CA SER A 39 -2.14 13.07 16.60
C SER A 39 -3.38 13.84 17.05
N ASP A 40 -4.44 13.12 17.40
CA ASP A 40 -5.64 13.71 18.00
C ASP A 40 -5.84 13.12 19.40
N PRO A 41 -6.06 13.95 20.44
CA PRO A 41 -6.18 13.50 21.82
C PRO A 41 -7.42 12.65 22.16
N GLU A 42 -8.28 12.28 21.21
CA GLU A 42 -9.48 11.51 21.49
C GLU A 42 -9.18 10.12 22.07
N THR A 43 -9.35 10.00 23.39
CA THR A 43 -9.34 8.72 24.10
C THR A 43 -10.68 8.04 23.96
N VAL A 44 -10.77 7.06 23.07
CA VAL A 44 -11.92 6.15 23.00
C VAL A 44 -11.74 4.96 23.94
N SER A 45 -12.84 4.52 24.58
CA SER A 45 -12.90 3.26 25.30
C SER A 45 -13.49 2.20 24.37
N VAL A 46 -12.72 1.17 24.02
CA VAL A 46 -13.18 0.08 23.14
C VAL A 46 -13.76 -1.05 23.99
N PRO A 47 -15.07 -1.34 23.91
CA PRO A 47 -15.67 -2.43 24.68
C PRO A 47 -15.16 -3.82 24.26
N PRO A 48 -15.12 -4.81 25.16
CA PRO A 48 -14.72 -6.19 24.85
C PRO A 48 -15.50 -6.85 23.69
N HIS A 49 -16.79 -6.53 23.54
CA HIS A 49 -17.60 -7.07 22.45
C HIS A 49 -17.17 -6.55 21.08
N VAL A 50 -16.64 -5.31 21.00
CA VAL A 50 -16.08 -4.74 19.76
C VAL A 50 -14.82 -5.50 19.37
N LEU A 51 -13.91 -5.78 20.31
CA LEU A 51 -12.71 -6.58 20.08
C LEU A 51 -13.05 -8.01 19.61
N THR A 52 -14.07 -8.63 20.22
CA THR A 52 -14.57 -9.95 19.80
C THR A 52 -15.15 -9.91 18.40
N ARG A 53 -15.91 -8.86 18.05
CA ARG A 53 -16.45 -8.67 16.70
C ARG A 53 -15.34 -8.47 15.68
N LEU A 54 -14.34 -7.66 15.98
CA LEU A 54 -13.19 -7.42 15.11
C LEU A 54 -12.36 -8.69 14.90
N TRP A 55 -12.26 -9.58 15.89
CA TRP A 55 -11.66 -10.91 15.71
C TRP A 55 -12.42 -11.75 14.67
N ILE A 56 -13.76 -11.75 14.70
CA ILE A 56 -14.58 -12.44 13.69
C ILE A 56 -14.33 -11.86 12.29
N VAL A 57 -14.27 -10.52 12.19
CA VAL A 57 -13.96 -9.83 10.92
C VAL A 57 -12.55 -10.19 10.44
N TYR A 58 -11.55 -10.28 11.32
CA TYR A 58 -10.21 -10.73 10.97
C TYR A 58 -10.22 -12.12 10.33
N LEU A 59 -10.96 -13.07 10.92
CA LEU A 59 -11.09 -14.43 10.38
C LEU A 59 -11.77 -14.47 9.01
N GLN A 60 -12.68 -13.52 8.72
CA GLN A 60 -13.44 -13.48 7.48
C GLN A 60 -12.72 -12.75 6.35
N ASN A 61 -12.04 -11.65 6.67
CA ASN A 61 -11.54 -10.69 5.70
C ASN A 61 -10.00 -10.71 5.56
N VAL A 62 -9.29 -11.17 6.59
CA VAL A 62 -7.82 -11.04 6.67
C VAL A 62 -7.14 -12.39 6.62
N ASP A 63 -7.46 -13.32 7.52
CA ASP A 63 -6.83 -14.65 7.58
C ASP A 63 -6.90 -15.43 6.25
N PRO A 64 -8.01 -15.41 5.48
CA PRO A 64 -8.08 -16.15 4.22
C PRO A 64 -7.10 -15.65 3.15
N LEU A 65 -6.65 -14.39 3.25
CA LEU A 65 -5.73 -13.77 2.31
C LEU A 65 -4.27 -13.88 2.79
N ILE A 66 -4.04 -13.79 4.11
CA ILE A 66 -2.71 -13.77 4.74
C ILE A 66 -2.60 -14.75 5.92
N LYS A 67 -2.19 -16.00 5.64
CA LYS A 67 -2.07 -17.07 6.65
C LYS A 67 -0.79 -17.00 7.49
N ILE A 68 -0.69 -15.97 8.34
CA ILE A 68 0.43 -15.79 9.29
C ILE A 68 0.15 -16.49 10.63
N LEU A 69 -1.11 -16.48 11.06
CA LEU A 69 -1.55 -17.10 12.31
C LEU A 69 -2.01 -18.53 12.07
N HIS A 70 -1.95 -19.32 13.14
CA HIS A 70 -2.56 -20.63 13.18
C HIS A 70 -3.82 -20.52 14.02
N ILE A 71 -4.98 -20.46 13.35
CA ILE A 71 -6.25 -20.09 13.97
C ILE A 71 -6.62 -21.02 15.16
N PRO A 72 -6.52 -22.35 15.04
CA PRO A 72 -6.88 -23.25 16.14
C PRO A 72 -6.11 -22.99 17.44
N THR A 73 -4.82 -22.65 17.35
CA THR A 73 -4.00 -22.39 18.55
C THR A 73 -4.21 -20.99 19.13
N ILE A 74 -4.45 -19.99 18.28
CA ILE A 74 -4.45 -18.60 18.71
C ILE A 74 -5.85 -18.12 19.11
N GLN A 75 -6.92 -18.70 18.56
CA GLN A 75 -8.28 -18.25 18.79
C GLN A 75 -8.70 -18.26 20.27
N PRO A 76 -8.45 -19.32 21.06
CA PRO A 76 -8.78 -19.30 22.49
C PRO A 76 -8.06 -18.18 23.25
N VAL A 77 -6.80 -17.90 22.88
CA VAL A 77 -6.00 -16.82 23.46
C VAL A 77 -6.61 -15.46 23.10
N MET A 78 -6.92 -15.22 21.83
CA MET A 78 -7.48 -13.95 21.36
C MET A 78 -8.84 -13.64 21.99
N LEU A 79 -9.73 -14.64 22.08
CA LEU A 79 -11.03 -14.48 22.73
C LEU A 79 -10.90 -14.20 24.23
N GLY A 80 -9.97 -14.88 24.93
CA GLY A 80 -9.69 -14.61 26.33
C GLY A 80 -9.14 -13.22 26.58
N VAL A 81 -8.22 -12.75 25.73
CA VAL A 81 -7.60 -11.42 25.84
C VAL A 81 -8.58 -10.33 25.45
N ALA A 82 -9.42 -10.53 24.44
CA ALA A 82 -10.46 -9.57 24.05
C ALA A 82 -11.44 -9.28 25.20
N ALA A 83 -11.74 -10.27 26.05
CA ALA A 83 -12.57 -10.09 27.24
C ALA A 83 -11.92 -9.23 28.32
N LYS A 84 -10.59 -9.32 28.48
CA LYS A 84 -9.82 -8.57 29.47
C LYS A 84 -8.39 -8.24 28.98
N PRO A 85 -8.22 -7.21 28.12
CA PRO A 85 -6.92 -6.93 27.49
C PRO A 85 -5.82 -6.65 28.51
N GLN A 86 -6.14 -5.92 29.58
CA GLN A 86 -5.18 -5.54 30.64
C GLN A 86 -4.64 -6.72 31.46
N GLY A 87 -5.22 -7.91 31.33
CA GLY A 87 -4.73 -9.12 32.02
C GLY A 87 -3.67 -9.90 31.25
N ALA A 88 -3.41 -9.55 29.98
CA ALA A 88 -2.48 -10.27 29.12
C ALA A 88 -1.08 -9.65 29.11
N ASP A 89 -0.09 -10.43 28.67
CA ASP A 89 1.25 -9.90 28.43
C ASP A 89 1.26 -8.90 27.27
N ASN A 90 2.28 -8.05 27.23
CA ASN A 90 2.38 -6.95 26.27
C ASN A 90 2.42 -7.43 24.80
N ILE A 91 3.01 -8.59 24.50
CA ILE A 91 3.08 -9.10 23.12
C ILE A 91 1.73 -9.64 22.67
N THR A 92 1.01 -10.33 23.55
CA THR A 92 -0.36 -10.78 23.28
C THR A 92 -1.32 -9.61 23.11
N GLN A 93 -1.16 -8.53 23.89
CA GLN A 93 -1.88 -7.27 23.66
C GLN A 93 -1.57 -6.67 22.29
N ALA A 94 -0.28 -6.60 21.91
CA ALA A 94 0.11 -6.10 20.58
C ALA A 94 -0.55 -6.92 19.46
N LEU A 95 -0.58 -8.24 19.59
CA LEU A 95 -1.23 -9.11 18.60
C LEU A 95 -2.75 -8.88 18.53
N LEU A 96 -3.44 -8.73 19.68
CA LEU A 96 -4.86 -8.40 19.71
C LEU A 96 -5.13 -7.08 18.98
N TYR A 97 -4.41 -6.01 19.33
CA TYR A 97 -4.65 -4.70 18.73
C TYR A 97 -4.28 -4.65 17.25
N THR A 98 -3.23 -5.36 16.82
CA THR A 98 -2.91 -5.48 15.40
C THR A 98 -4.00 -6.22 14.61
N THR A 99 -4.52 -7.33 15.13
CA THR A 99 -5.58 -8.08 14.42
C THR A 99 -6.86 -7.24 14.36
N ALA A 100 -7.18 -6.49 15.41
CA ALA A 100 -8.26 -5.51 15.43
C ALA A 100 -8.04 -4.35 14.45
N PHE A 101 -6.82 -3.84 14.34
CA PHE A 101 -6.45 -2.81 13.36
C PHE A 101 -6.65 -3.31 11.93
N ALA A 102 -6.13 -4.51 11.60
CA ALA A 102 -6.28 -5.12 10.28
C ALA A 102 -7.76 -5.40 9.92
N ALA A 103 -8.55 -5.88 10.89
CA ALA A 103 -9.99 -6.05 10.72
C ALA A 103 -10.68 -4.70 10.42
N THR A 104 -10.35 -3.65 11.18
CA THR A 104 -10.90 -2.29 10.97
C THR A 104 -10.49 -1.73 9.60
N THR A 105 -9.27 -2.00 9.13
CA THR A 105 -8.82 -1.65 7.78
C THR A 105 -9.67 -2.30 6.70
N SER A 106 -10.07 -3.56 6.90
CA SER A 106 -10.87 -4.34 5.95
C SER A 106 -12.36 -3.97 5.86
N MET A 107 -12.84 -3.11 6.74
CA MET A 107 -14.24 -2.66 6.79
C MET A 107 -14.37 -1.25 6.21
N SER A 108 -15.49 -0.96 5.58
CA SER A 108 -15.84 0.40 5.15
C SER A 108 -16.24 1.28 6.34
N SER A 109 -16.13 2.61 6.19
CA SER A 109 -16.52 3.56 7.24
C SER A 109 -18.00 3.42 7.66
N THR A 110 -18.88 3.04 6.73
CA THR A 110 -20.29 2.80 7.01
C THR A 110 -20.52 1.51 7.79
N GLU A 111 -19.79 0.43 7.48
CA GLU A 111 -19.87 -0.83 8.24
C GLU A 111 -19.35 -0.66 9.67
N VAL A 112 -18.26 0.06 9.87
CA VAL A 112 -17.70 0.32 11.21
C VAL A 112 -18.68 1.15 12.04
N ALA A 113 -19.23 2.24 11.49
CA ALA A 113 -20.20 3.06 12.17
C ALA A 113 -21.49 2.28 12.54
N THR A 114 -22.00 1.45 11.62
CA THR A 114 -23.24 0.70 11.83
C THR A 114 -23.09 -0.52 12.75
N GLN A 115 -21.95 -1.22 12.69
CA GLN A 115 -21.75 -2.46 13.45
C GLN A 115 -21.08 -2.24 14.81
N LEU A 116 -20.26 -1.20 14.94
CA LEU A 116 -19.41 -0.97 16.12
C LEU A 116 -19.74 0.32 16.87
N ASP A 117 -20.60 1.20 16.32
CA ASP A 117 -21.01 2.50 16.90
C ASP A 117 -19.82 3.42 17.25
N ILE A 118 -18.73 3.28 16.50
CA ILE A 118 -17.51 4.09 16.62
C ILE A 118 -17.06 4.45 15.21
N GLU A 119 -16.49 5.64 15.03
CA GLU A 119 -15.92 6.04 13.75
C GLU A 119 -14.67 5.20 13.39
N ARG A 120 -14.57 4.78 12.12
CA ARG A 120 -13.45 3.96 11.62
C ARG A 120 -12.09 4.57 11.92
N LEU A 121 -11.94 5.87 11.66
CA LEU A 121 -10.68 6.57 11.89
C LEU A 121 -10.30 6.59 13.38
N VAL A 122 -11.27 6.81 14.27
CA VAL A 122 -11.06 6.80 15.72
C VAL A 122 -10.54 5.44 16.18
N LEU A 123 -11.10 4.33 15.67
CA LEU A 123 -10.61 2.97 15.96
C LEU A 123 -9.19 2.74 15.43
N LEU A 124 -8.90 3.12 14.17
CA LEU A 124 -7.57 2.96 13.58
C LEU A 124 -6.51 3.72 14.38
N ARG A 125 -6.78 4.97 14.76
CA ARG A 125 -5.90 5.79 15.62
C ARG A 125 -5.68 5.14 16.99
N HIS A 126 -6.77 4.68 17.62
CA HIS A 126 -6.71 4.00 18.90
C HIS A 126 -5.81 2.77 18.84
N PHE A 127 -6.07 1.84 17.92
CA PHE A 127 -5.27 0.62 17.83
C PHE A 127 -3.83 0.89 17.46
N MET A 128 -3.54 1.85 16.58
CA MET A 128 -2.16 2.24 16.26
C MET A 128 -1.38 2.67 17.52
N ARG A 129 -2.00 3.49 18.38
CA ARG A 129 -1.41 3.90 19.66
C ARG A 129 -1.24 2.73 20.63
N GLU A 130 -2.24 1.86 20.75
CA GLU A 130 -2.18 0.73 21.67
C GLU A 130 -1.14 -0.31 21.22
N ILE A 131 -0.98 -0.54 19.91
CA ILE A 131 0.08 -1.37 19.32
C ILE A 131 1.45 -0.80 19.70
N ASP A 132 1.66 0.51 19.50
CA ASP A 132 2.92 1.16 19.80
C ASP A 132 3.29 1.09 21.29
N SER A 133 2.30 1.35 22.14
CA SER A 133 2.42 1.26 23.58
C SER A 133 2.74 -0.16 24.04
N ALA A 134 2.08 -1.17 23.46
CA ALA A 134 2.31 -2.57 23.76
C ALA A 134 3.73 -3.03 23.37
N PHE A 135 4.19 -2.71 22.15
CA PHE A 135 5.56 -3.02 21.73
C PHE A 135 6.63 -2.34 22.57
N THR A 136 6.39 -1.08 22.96
CA THR A 136 7.31 -0.31 23.81
C THR A 136 7.39 -0.93 25.21
N ARG A 137 6.26 -1.25 25.84
CA ARG A 137 6.24 -1.93 27.15
C ARG A 137 6.87 -3.32 27.09
N ALA A 138 6.75 -4.02 25.96
CA ALA A 138 7.39 -5.30 25.74
C ALA A 138 8.92 -5.20 25.50
N GLN A 139 9.44 -3.99 25.27
CA GLN A 139 10.84 -3.78 24.85
C GLN A 139 11.19 -4.66 23.64
N PHE A 140 10.28 -4.76 22.66
CA PHE A 140 10.35 -5.77 21.60
C PHE A 140 11.63 -5.74 20.77
N LEU A 141 12.24 -4.57 20.57
CA LEU A 141 13.53 -4.46 19.87
C LEU A 141 14.70 -5.07 20.66
N LEU A 142 14.64 -5.04 21.99
CA LEU A 142 15.64 -5.64 22.87
C LEU A 142 15.40 -7.14 23.06
N TYR A 143 14.13 -7.55 23.13
CA TYR A 143 13.72 -8.93 23.38
C TYR A 143 12.76 -9.42 22.29
N PRO A 144 13.22 -9.55 21.03
CA PRO A 144 12.37 -9.99 19.94
C PRO A 144 11.92 -11.44 20.14
N ASN A 145 10.72 -11.74 19.67
CA ASN A 145 10.17 -13.09 19.64
C ASN A 145 9.23 -13.26 18.43
N VAL A 146 8.93 -14.51 18.08
CA VAL A 146 8.15 -14.83 16.87
C VAL A 146 6.72 -14.28 16.93
N GLN A 147 6.09 -14.28 18.10
CA GLN A 147 4.71 -13.78 18.23
C GLN A 147 4.64 -12.26 18.01
N GLY A 148 5.58 -11.50 18.57
CA GLY A 148 5.71 -10.06 18.31
C GLY A 148 6.03 -9.77 16.85
N LEU A 149 6.85 -10.60 16.19
CA LEU A 149 7.12 -10.47 14.76
C LEU A 149 5.88 -10.74 13.90
N LYS A 150 5.04 -11.74 14.25
CA LYS A 150 3.74 -11.96 13.59
C LYS A 150 2.83 -10.73 13.73
N ALA A 151 2.77 -10.14 14.93
CA ALA A 151 2.02 -8.91 15.17
C ALA A 151 2.59 -7.74 14.34
N LEU A 152 3.91 -7.59 14.24
CA LEU A 152 4.50 -6.55 13.39
C LEU A 152 4.17 -6.77 11.90
N ALA A 153 4.26 -8.01 11.41
CA ALA A 153 3.97 -8.35 10.02
C ALA A 153 2.52 -8.05 9.62
N ILE A 154 1.53 -8.42 10.46
CA ILE A 154 0.12 -8.11 10.20
C ILE A 154 -0.12 -6.60 10.23
N TYR A 155 0.50 -5.88 11.17
CA TYR A 155 0.37 -4.42 11.28
C TYR A 155 0.88 -3.72 10.02
N LEU A 156 2.11 -4.03 9.59
CA LEU A 156 2.71 -3.43 8.39
C LEU A 156 1.91 -3.74 7.13
N THR A 157 1.30 -4.91 7.05
CA THR A 157 0.43 -5.29 5.94
C THR A 157 -0.81 -4.40 5.90
N ALA A 158 -1.54 -4.28 7.01
CA ALA A 158 -2.72 -3.43 7.08
C ALA A 158 -2.40 -1.94 6.86
N LEU A 159 -1.31 -1.45 7.46
CA LEU A 159 -0.87 -0.06 7.37
C LEU A 159 -0.61 0.39 5.94
N ARG A 160 -0.16 -0.53 5.08
CA ARG A 160 0.14 -0.30 3.67
C ARG A 160 -1.06 0.16 2.83
N THR A 161 -2.27 -0.06 3.32
CA THR A 161 -3.51 0.44 2.72
C THR A 161 -3.58 1.97 2.73
N PHE A 162 -2.93 2.61 3.72
CA PHE A 162 -3.02 4.05 3.96
C PHE A 162 -1.74 4.81 3.65
N ASP A 163 -0.62 4.10 3.57
CA ASP A 163 0.69 4.67 3.36
C ASP A 163 1.50 3.71 2.48
N THR A 164 2.09 4.21 1.41
CA THR A 164 3.04 3.44 0.59
C THR A 164 4.40 4.13 0.59
N GLY A 165 4.68 4.94 1.61
CA GLY A 165 5.87 5.77 1.78
C GLY A 165 7.02 5.03 2.47
N ARG A 166 8.16 5.73 2.54
CA ARG A 166 9.47 5.19 3.00
C ARG A 166 9.40 4.55 4.39
N THR A 167 8.51 5.02 5.26
CA THR A 167 8.35 4.49 6.63
C THR A 167 8.01 3.01 6.65
N ILE A 168 7.06 2.55 5.82
CA ILE A 168 6.68 1.13 5.79
C ILE A 168 7.80 0.27 5.24
N TRP A 169 8.53 0.76 4.23
CA TRP A 169 9.70 0.06 3.71
C TRP A 169 10.78 -0.10 4.78
N THR A 170 11.13 0.97 5.50
CA THR A 170 12.10 0.91 6.60
C THR A 170 11.67 -0.07 7.70
N LEU A 171 10.40 -0.03 8.11
CA LEU A 171 9.87 -0.94 9.12
C LEU A 171 9.81 -2.39 8.63
N THR A 172 9.57 -2.62 7.34
CA THR A 172 9.64 -3.94 6.72
C THR A 172 11.07 -4.47 6.74
N GLY A 173 12.06 -3.63 6.41
CA GLY A 173 13.47 -3.95 6.55
C GLY A 173 13.85 -4.32 7.98
N LEU A 174 13.36 -3.57 8.98
CA LEU A 174 13.52 -3.90 10.40
C LEU A 174 12.90 -5.25 10.75
N ALA A 175 11.67 -5.52 10.30
CA ALA A 175 11.00 -6.80 10.51
C ALA A 175 11.80 -7.98 9.91
N ILE A 176 12.40 -7.79 8.73
CA ILE A 176 13.31 -8.78 8.12
C ILE A 176 14.54 -9.01 9.00
N ARG A 177 15.19 -7.96 9.51
CA ARG A 177 16.36 -8.11 10.42
C ARG A 177 15.99 -8.86 11.70
N ILE A 178 14.81 -8.59 12.27
CA ILE A 178 14.28 -9.32 13.43
C ILE A 178 13.97 -10.78 13.08
N ALA A 179 13.38 -11.04 11.91
CA ALA A 179 13.16 -12.41 11.42
C ALA A 179 14.47 -13.18 11.29
N GLU A 180 15.51 -12.52 10.80
CA GLU A 180 16.85 -13.10 10.68
C GLU A 180 17.47 -13.41 12.04
N SER A 181 17.42 -12.49 13.00
CA SER A 181 17.96 -12.72 14.35
C SER A 181 17.24 -13.85 15.10
N LEU A 182 15.96 -14.08 14.77
CA LEU A 182 15.16 -15.18 15.30
C LEU A 182 15.32 -16.51 14.53
N GLY A 183 16.08 -16.54 13.43
CA GLY A 183 16.24 -17.73 12.58
C GLY A 183 15.01 -18.08 11.74
N VAL A 184 14.05 -17.16 11.54
CA VAL A 184 12.81 -17.40 10.79
C VAL A 184 13.06 -17.65 9.30
N HIS A 185 14.15 -17.11 8.77
CA HIS A 185 14.65 -17.31 7.40
C HIS A 185 15.34 -18.66 7.14
N GLU A 186 15.64 -19.41 8.20
CA GLU A 186 16.28 -20.71 8.11
C GLU A 186 15.23 -21.83 8.13
N ASP A 187 15.62 -22.99 7.59
CA ASP A 187 14.79 -24.18 7.71
C ASP A 187 14.72 -24.59 9.18
N GLY A 188 13.52 -24.63 9.74
CA GLY A 188 13.28 -24.93 11.15
C GLY A 188 13.83 -26.29 11.58
N PHE A 189 13.88 -27.28 10.68
CA PHE A 189 14.53 -28.56 10.98
C PHE A 189 16.02 -28.42 11.26
N ARG A 190 16.71 -27.49 10.59
CA ARG A 190 18.13 -27.20 10.85
C ARG A 190 18.35 -26.51 12.19
N LEU A 191 17.29 -25.93 12.76
CA LEU A 191 17.27 -25.31 14.09
C LEU A 191 16.76 -26.27 15.18
N GLY A 192 16.45 -27.52 14.85
CA GLY A 192 15.87 -28.49 15.78
C GLY A 192 14.43 -28.19 16.19
N LEU A 193 13.69 -27.42 15.38
CA LEU A 193 12.28 -27.11 15.61
C LEU A 193 11.39 -28.25 15.11
N GLY A 194 10.25 -28.46 15.78
CA GLY A 194 9.23 -29.40 15.32
C GLY A 194 8.57 -28.96 14.00
N PRO A 195 7.85 -29.86 13.32
CA PRO A 195 7.19 -29.57 12.04
C PRO A 195 6.23 -28.37 12.10
N PHE A 196 5.47 -28.25 13.19
CA PHE A 196 4.54 -27.13 13.41
C PHE A 196 5.26 -25.77 13.37
N GLU A 197 6.27 -25.59 14.23
CA GLU A 197 7.02 -24.35 14.32
C GLU A 197 7.77 -24.03 13.02
N THR A 198 8.28 -25.07 12.35
CA THR A 198 8.94 -24.95 11.05
C THR A 198 7.99 -24.38 9.99
N GLU A 199 6.77 -24.93 9.89
CA GLU A 199 5.75 -24.43 8.96
C GLU A 199 5.28 -23.02 9.31
N MET A 200 5.05 -22.72 10.60
CA MET A 200 4.62 -21.38 11.01
C MET A 200 5.67 -20.30 10.75
N ARG A 201 6.96 -20.62 10.88
CA ARG A 201 8.08 -19.72 10.52
C ARG A 201 8.22 -19.59 9.01
N CYS A 202 8.03 -20.67 8.25
CA CYS A 202 7.99 -20.65 6.79
C CYS A 202 6.93 -19.66 6.27
N ARG A 203 5.69 -19.77 6.76
CA ARG A 203 4.59 -18.85 6.41
C ARG A 203 4.95 -17.39 6.69
N LEU A 204 5.48 -17.11 7.88
CA LEU A 204 5.88 -15.76 8.30
C LEU A 204 7.02 -15.20 7.43
N TRP A 205 8.04 -16.02 7.14
CA TRP A 205 9.15 -15.62 6.29
C TRP A 205 8.69 -15.25 4.89
N TRP A 206 7.91 -16.13 4.25
CA TRP A 206 7.37 -15.86 2.93
C TRP A 206 6.52 -14.60 2.88
N HIS A 207 5.68 -14.39 3.90
CA HIS A 207 4.90 -13.16 4.00
C HIS A 207 5.78 -11.91 4.06
N LEU A 208 6.80 -11.89 4.91
CA LEU A 208 7.74 -10.75 5.02
C LEU A 208 8.50 -10.51 3.70
N THR A 209 8.92 -11.56 3.01
CA THR A 209 9.60 -11.43 1.70
C THR A 209 8.67 -10.92 0.60
N ALA A 210 7.38 -11.23 0.66
CA ALA A 210 6.37 -10.70 -0.25
C ALA A 210 6.04 -9.24 0.07
N LEU A 211 6.11 -8.83 1.33
CA LEU A 211 5.94 -7.43 1.71
C LEU A 211 7.10 -6.56 1.19
N ASP A 212 8.35 -7.01 1.36
CA ASP A 212 9.57 -6.31 0.86
C ASP A 212 9.67 -6.30 -0.68
N ALA A 213 9.06 -7.28 -1.35
CA ALA A 213 8.98 -7.39 -2.80
C ALA A 213 8.47 -6.15 -3.52
N THR A 214 7.67 -5.35 -2.81
CA THR A 214 6.95 -4.21 -3.34
C THR A 214 7.79 -2.93 -3.34
N ALA A 215 8.93 -2.93 -2.64
CA ALA A 215 9.84 -1.81 -2.54
C ALA A 215 10.29 -1.22 -3.89
N PRO A 216 10.63 -2.03 -4.91
CA PRO A 216 11.04 -1.49 -6.19
C PRO A 216 9.93 -0.72 -6.90
N GLU A 217 8.70 -1.20 -6.79
CA GLU A 217 7.54 -0.54 -7.38
C GLU A 217 7.17 0.75 -6.63
N SER A 218 7.26 0.74 -5.30
CA SER A 218 6.82 1.88 -4.47
C SER A 218 7.88 2.97 -4.30
N HIS A 219 9.16 2.62 -4.44
CA HIS A 219 10.28 3.48 -4.05
C HIS A 219 11.44 3.48 -5.04
N GLY A 220 11.43 2.62 -6.07
CA GLY A 220 12.58 2.45 -6.96
C GLY A 220 13.78 1.75 -6.31
N PHE A 221 13.62 1.25 -5.08
CA PHE A 221 14.69 0.55 -4.36
C PHE A 221 14.84 -0.89 -4.83
N ASN A 222 16.07 -1.39 -4.81
CA ASN A 222 16.30 -2.81 -5.01
C ASN A 222 15.63 -3.63 -3.89
N ASN A 223 15.08 -4.79 -4.25
CA ASN A 223 14.51 -5.73 -3.30
C ASN A 223 15.63 -6.28 -2.40
N THR A 224 15.51 -6.06 -1.08
CA THR A 224 16.49 -6.45 -0.06
C THR A 224 16.80 -7.96 -0.10
N MET A 225 15.86 -8.75 -0.61
CA MET A 225 15.91 -10.20 -0.64
C MET A 225 16.31 -10.79 -2.00
N ALA A 226 16.35 -10.01 -3.08
CA ALA A 226 16.70 -10.51 -4.42
C ALA A 226 18.14 -11.07 -4.50
N ASP A 227 19.04 -10.61 -3.62
CA ASP A 227 20.45 -10.99 -3.60
C ASP A 227 20.78 -12.29 -2.84
N ARG A 228 19.80 -12.96 -2.21
CA ARG A 228 20.12 -14.00 -1.21
C ARG A 228 20.17 -15.44 -1.72
N GLY A 229 19.85 -15.70 -2.99
CA GLY A 229 20.11 -16.96 -3.69
C GLY A 229 19.55 -18.27 -3.08
N LYS A 230 18.87 -18.20 -1.93
CA LYS A 230 18.44 -19.35 -1.15
C LYS A 230 16.97 -19.60 -1.46
N ILE A 231 16.71 -20.63 -2.27
CA ILE A 231 15.35 -21.05 -2.59
C ILE A 231 14.77 -21.71 -1.35
N PHE A 232 14.01 -20.96 -0.56
CA PHE A 232 13.18 -21.53 0.49
C PHE A 232 12.04 -22.32 -0.15
N ARG A 233 11.60 -23.41 0.48
CA ARG A 233 10.41 -24.16 0.05
C ARG A 233 9.16 -23.28 0.30
N LEU A 234 8.17 -23.31 -0.60
CA LEU A 234 6.86 -22.66 -0.36
C LEU A 234 6.12 -23.28 0.85
N PRO A 235 5.24 -22.53 1.55
CA PRO A 235 4.45 -23.08 2.64
C PRO A 235 3.62 -24.31 2.22
N LEU A 236 3.29 -25.16 3.20
CA LEU A 236 2.45 -26.34 2.96
C LEU A 236 1.01 -25.95 2.60
N ASN A 237 0.50 -26.54 1.53
CA ASN A 237 -0.92 -26.43 1.17
C ASN A 237 -1.75 -27.40 2.02
N VAL A 238 -2.16 -26.97 3.21
CA VAL A 238 -2.89 -27.75 4.23
C VAL A 238 -3.88 -26.86 4.97
N ASN A 239 -4.89 -27.45 5.61
CA ASN A 239 -5.77 -26.71 6.53
C ASN A 239 -5.10 -26.57 7.90
N ASP A 240 -5.42 -25.51 8.64
CA ASP A 240 -4.83 -25.31 9.97
C ASP A 240 -5.23 -26.45 10.93
N THR A 241 -6.40 -27.07 10.77
CA THR A 241 -6.80 -28.24 11.59
C THR A 241 -5.88 -29.44 11.48
N GLU A 242 -5.01 -29.48 10.46
CA GLU A 242 -4.03 -30.54 10.23
C GLU A 242 -2.66 -30.25 10.86
N LEU A 243 -2.50 -29.08 11.50
CA LEU A 243 -1.28 -28.66 12.17
C LEU A 243 -1.54 -28.56 13.68
N TRP A 244 -0.64 -29.14 14.48
CA TRP A 244 -0.70 -29.02 15.95
C TRP A 244 0.71 -28.97 16.55
N PRO A 245 0.92 -28.24 17.67
CA PRO A 245 2.29 -27.96 18.16
C PRO A 245 3.13 -29.19 18.49
N GLN A 246 2.51 -30.29 18.93
CA GLN A 246 3.19 -31.53 19.35
C GLN A 246 3.24 -32.60 18.24
N MET A 247 3.09 -32.22 16.97
CA MET A 247 3.20 -33.16 15.86
C MET A 247 4.64 -33.63 15.65
N ASP A 248 4.82 -34.93 15.36
CA ASP A 248 6.13 -35.51 15.10
C ASP A 248 6.55 -35.39 13.63
N GLU A 249 5.58 -35.45 12.71
CA GLU A 249 5.80 -35.41 11.27
C GLU A 249 4.92 -34.36 10.59
N ALA A 250 5.47 -33.69 9.56
CA ALA A 250 4.71 -32.75 8.75
C ALA A 250 3.67 -33.47 7.87
N PRO A 251 2.42 -32.96 7.75
CA PRO A 251 1.46 -33.49 6.81
C PRO A 251 1.99 -33.35 5.38
N ALA A 252 1.55 -34.25 4.50
CA ALA A 252 1.76 -34.09 3.07
C ALA A 252 0.95 -32.87 2.58
N GLY A 253 1.55 -32.06 1.72
CA GLY A 253 0.81 -31.00 1.03
C GLY A 253 -0.28 -31.60 0.13
N ARG A 254 -1.45 -30.97 0.09
CA ARG A 254 -2.60 -31.44 -0.67
C ARG A 254 -2.63 -30.87 -2.08
N ASP A 255 -3.13 -31.66 -3.02
CA ASP A 255 -3.58 -31.22 -4.35
C ASP A 255 -5.07 -30.86 -4.28
N GLU A 256 -5.44 -29.97 -3.35
CA GLU A 256 -6.82 -29.53 -3.11
C GLU A 256 -6.84 -28.04 -2.74
N TRP A 257 -8.03 -27.42 -2.73
CA TRP A 257 -8.21 -26.08 -2.19
C TRP A 257 -8.32 -26.15 -0.67
N THR A 258 -7.37 -25.54 0.03
CA THR A 258 -7.29 -25.43 1.48
C THR A 258 -7.33 -23.97 1.91
N GLU A 259 -7.37 -23.73 3.23
CA GLU A 259 -7.26 -22.39 3.81
C GLU A 259 -5.98 -21.64 3.41
N THR A 260 -4.88 -22.33 3.08
CA THR A 260 -3.61 -21.69 2.69
C THR A 260 -3.46 -21.46 1.18
N THR A 261 -4.33 -22.06 0.35
CA THR A 261 -4.17 -22.03 -1.11
C THR A 261 -4.09 -20.63 -1.68
N PHE A 262 -4.96 -19.70 -1.27
CA PHE A 262 -4.93 -18.31 -1.74
C PHE A 262 -3.57 -17.66 -1.43
N SER A 263 -3.12 -17.77 -0.18
CA SER A 263 -1.87 -17.15 0.27
C SER A 263 -0.65 -17.73 -0.48
N ILE A 264 -0.58 -19.05 -0.66
CA ILE A 264 0.52 -19.71 -1.39
C ILE A 264 0.50 -19.33 -2.88
N MET A 265 -0.69 -19.30 -3.49
CA MET A 265 -0.84 -18.86 -4.88
C MET A 265 -0.33 -17.43 -5.07
N ASN A 266 -0.70 -16.50 -4.17
CA ASN A 266 -0.21 -15.12 -4.22
C ASN A 266 1.33 -15.06 -4.11
N LEU A 267 1.92 -15.81 -3.18
CA LEU A 267 3.38 -15.88 -3.00
C LEU A 267 4.09 -16.44 -4.23
N ASP A 268 3.59 -17.54 -4.81
CA ASP A 268 4.16 -18.18 -5.99
C ASP A 268 4.06 -17.26 -7.22
N LEU A 269 2.91 -16.62 -7.40
CA LEU A 269 2.65 -15.64 -8.46
C LEU A 269 3.60 -14.43 -8.35
N CYS A 270 3.67 -13.81 -7.17
CA CYS A 270 4.57 -12.69 -6.89
C CYS A 270 6.05 -13.04 -7.09
N ARG A 271 6.44 -14.29 -6.88
CA ARG A 271 7.81 -14.76 -7.13
C ARG A 271 8.07 -14.91 -8.62
N ILE A 272 7.23 -15.65 -9.34
CA ILE A 272 7.45 -15.99 -10.75
C ILE A 272 7.40 -14.75 -11.64
N LEU A 273 6.37 -13.90 -11.48
CA LEU A 273 6.21 -12.71 -12.31
C LEU A 273 7.34 -11.70 -12.09
N ARG A 274 7.84 -11.57 -10.86
CA ARG A 274 8.97 -10.69 -10.57
C ARG A 274 10.23 -11.15 -11.29
N HIS A 275 10.53 -12.45 -11.28
CA HIS A 275 11.64 -12.98 -12.07
C HIS A 275 11.45 -12.78 -13.59
N ALA A 276 10.21 -12.84 -14.09
CA ALA A 276 9.93 -12.55 -15.49
C ALA A 276 10.18 -11.07 -15.83
N VAL A 277 9.86 -10.15 -14.92
CA VAL A 277 10.01 -8.70 -15.12
C VAL A 277 11.42 -8.17 -14.81
N SER A 278 12.22 -8.85 -13.97
CA SER A 278 13.58 -8.41 -13.63
C SER A 278 14.68 -8.90 -14.60
N ALA A 279 14.41 -9.87 -15.48
CA ALA A 279 15.40 -10.35 -16.44
C ALA A 279 15.68 -9.28 -17.52
N VAL A 280 16.85 -8.64 -17.49
CA VAL A 280 17.23 -7.58 -18.43
C VAL A 280 18.04 -8.16 -19.59
N GLY A 281 17.51 -8.06 -20.82
CA GLY A 281 18.18 -8.41 -22.08
C GLY A 281 17.27 -8.27 -23.30
N ALA A 282 17.70 -7.56 -24.34
CA ALA A 282 16.89 -7.21 -25.53
C ALA A 282 16.52 -8.40 -26.43
N ALA A 283 17.25 -9.53 -26.35
CA ALA A 283 16.96 -10.75 -27.10
C ALA A 283 15.89 -11.65 -26.44
N ASP A 284 15.33 -11.25 -25.29
CA ASP A 284 14.55 -12.11 -24.39
C ASP A 284 13.09 -11.65 -24.17
N GLU A 285 12.61 -10.58 -24.82
CA GLU A 285 11.26 -10.04 -24.58
C GLU A 285 10.14 -11.03 -24.95
N GLN A 286 10.24 -11.68 -26.12
CA GLN A 286 9.29 -12.71 -26.55
C GLN A 286 9.30 -13.91 -25.60
N THR A 287 10.46 -14.27 -25.06
CA THR A 287 10.62 -15.33 -24.05
C THR A 287 10.00 -14.92 -22.72
N ARG A 288 10.13 -13.65 -22.32
CA ARG A 288 9.54 -13.11 -21.09
C ARG A 288 8.03 -13.05 -21.16
N GLU A 289 7.46 -12.62 -22.29
CA GLU A 289 6.01 -12.64 -22.51
C GLU A 289 5.48 -14.09 -22.54
N ALA A 290 6.17 -15.00 -23.22
CA ALA A 290 5.81 -16.42 -23.20
C ALA A 290 5.84 -17.00 -21.78
N LYS A 291 6.80 -16.57 -20.95
CA LYS A 291 6.89 -16.96 -19.53
C LYS A 291 5.75 -16.40 -18.70
N ILE A 292 5.31 -15.16 -18.95
CA ILE A 292 4.10 -14.60 -18.31
C ILE A 292 2.86 -15.41 -18.70
N GLN A 293 2.69 -15.71 -20.00
CA GLN A 293 1.55 -16.52 -20.48
C GLN A 293 1.55 -17.95 -19.89
N GLN A 294 2.73 -18.57 -19.79
CA GLN A 294 2.90 -19.87 -19.15
C GLN A 294 2.60 -19.79 -17.65
N THR A 295 2.97 -18.71 -16.99
CA THR A 295 2.66 -18.46 -15.57
C THR A 295 1.16 -18.41 -15.36
N GLU A 296 0.42 -17.66 -16.18
CA GLU A 296 -1.04 -17.59 -16.13
C GLU A 296 -1.68 -18.99 -16.21
N SER A 297 -1.29 -19.77 -17.22
CA SER A 297 -1.84 -21.12 -17.45
C SER A 297 -1.47 -22.09 -16.34
N SER A 298 -0.22 -22.06 -15.88
CA SER A 298 0.28 -22.95 -14.82
C SER A 298 -0.32 -22.63 -13.45
N MET A 299 -0.51 -21.36 -13.10
CA MET A 299 -1.16 -20.97 -11.85
C MET A 299 -2.63 -21.37 -11.84
N ALA A 300 -3.34 -21.14 -12.95
CA ALA A 300 -4.73 -21.56 -13.07
C ALA A 300 -4.87 -23.08 -12.94
N HIS A 301 -3.99 -23.84 -13.61
CA HIS A 301 -4.00 -25.30 -13.53
C HIS A 301 -3.56 -25.82 -12.16
N ARG A 302 -2.59 -25.20 -11.50
CA ARG A 302 -2.06 -25.70 -10.23
C ARG A 302 -2.98 -25.40 -9.05
N TRP A 303 -3.52 -24.18 -9.00
CA TRP A 303 -4.22 -23.67 -7.81
C TRP A 303 -5.72 -23.50 -8.04
N LEU A 304 -6.13 -22.84 -9.12
CA LEU A 304 -7.54 -22.48 -9.34
C LEU A 304 -8.42 -23.68 -9.74
N ARG A 305 -7.85 -24.76 -10.31
CA ARG A 305 -8.62 -25.96 -10.70
C ARG A 305 -9.38 -26.62 -9.55
N PHE A 306 -8.88 -26.48 -8.32
CA PHE A 306 -9.45 -27.08 -7.12
C PHE A 306 -10.38 -26.13 -6.37
N ALA A 307 -10.46 -24.87 -6.80
CA ALA A 307 -11.17 -23.85 -6.08
C ALA A 307 -12.69 -24.05 -6.12
N PRO A 308 -13.39 -23.78 -5.00
CA PRO A 308 -14.84 -23.84 -4.98
C PRO A 308 -15.45 -22.74 -5.87
N LYS A 309 -16.13 -23.17 -6.95
CA LYS A 309 -16.61 -22.30 -8.04
C LYS A 309 -17.56 -21.16 -7.63
N ASN A 310 -18.13 -21.21 -6.43
CA ASN A 310 -19.08 -20.22 -5.89
C ASN A 310 -18.54 -19.44 -4.69
N SER A 311 -17.24 -19.50 -4.41
CA SER A 311 -16.63 -18.73 -3.32
C SER A 311 -16.13 -17.38 -3.81
N ASP A 312 -16.40 -16.32 -3.05
CA ASP A 312 -15.81 -15.00 -3.32
C ASP A 312 -14.29 -15.03 -3.22
N LEU A 313 -13.72 -15.89 -2.37
CA LEU A 313 -12.27 -16.07 -2.27
C LEU A 313 -11.69 -16.68 -3.56
N HIS A 314 -12.41 -17.58 -4.21
CA HIS A 314 -12.01 -18.13 -5.50
C HIS A 314 -12.00 -17.04 -6.58
N ARG A 315 -13.09 -16.27 -6.67
CA ARG A 315 -13.21 -15.17 -7.64
C ARG A 315 -12.14 -14.10 -7.37
N ALA A 316 -11.84 -13.80 -6.11
CA ALA A 316 -10.74 -12.94 -5.71
C ALA A 316 -9.38 -13.49 -6.16
N ALA A 317 -9.12 -14.80 -5.98
CA ALA A 317 -7.88 -15.44 -6.43
C ALA A 317 -7.73 -15.39 -7.97
N GLU A 318 -8.81 -15.61 -8.70
CA GLU A 318 -8.83 -15.48 -10.15
C GLU A 318 -8.57 -14.04 -10.60
N SER A 319 -9.23 -13.07 -9.96
CA SER A 319 -8.98 -11.64 -10.19
C SER A 319 -7.54 -11.23 -9.87
N LEU A 320 -6.96 -11.78 -8.79
CA LEU A 320 -5.56 -11.57 -8.42
C LEU A 320 -4.63 -12.07 -9.52
N LEU A 321 -4.85 -13.28 -10.03
CA LEU A 321 -4.06 -13.81 -11.16
C LEU A 321 -4.13 -12.88 -12.37
N ARG A 322 -5.34 -12.48 -12.77
CA ARG A 322 -5.56 -11.63 -13.94
C ARG A 322 -4.87 -10.28 -13.82
N ILE A 323 -5.06 -9.57 -12.71
CA ILE A 323 -4.46 -8.24 -12.53
C ILE A 323 -2.95 -8.32 -12.40
N SER A 324 -2.39 -9.33 -11.71
CA SER A 324 -0.93 -9.50 -11.61
C SER A 324 -0.29 -9.80 -12.97
N VAL A 325 -0.92 -10.66 -13.78
CA VAL A 325 -0.45 -10.96 -15.15
C VAL A 325 -0.55 -9.72 -16.03
N ALA A 326 -1.69 -9.01 -16.04
CA ALA A 326 -1.85 -7.76 -16.78
C ALA A 326 -0.80 -6.71 -16.38
N LYS A 327 -0.52 -6.61 -15.07
CA LYS A 327 0.49 -5.70 -14.53
C LYS A 327 1.90 -6.07 -14.97
N ALA A 328 2.24 -7.37 -14.95
CA ALA A 328 3.53 -7.83 -15.44
C ALA A 328 3.73 -7.50 -16.93
N ARG A 329 2.71 -7.76 -17.78
CA ARG A 329 2.73 -7.39 -19.20
C ARG A 329 2.90 -5.88 -19.39
N PHE A 330 2.13 -5.07 -18.65
CA PHE A 330 2.25 -3.62 -18.67
C PHE A 330 3.67 -3.15 -18.34
N ILE A 331 4.28 -3.69 -17.29
CA ILE A 331 5.65 -3.31 -16.91
C ILE A 331 6.65 -3.72 -18.01
N LEU A 332 6.51 -4.90 -18.63
CA LEU A 332 7.35 -5.29 -19.77
C LEU A 332 7.26 -4.29 -20.93
N MET A 333 6.03 -3.98 -21.35
CA MET A 333 5.78 -3.04 -22.43
C MET A 333 6.31 -1.63 -22.10
N LEU A 334 6.15 -1.18 -20.86
CA LEU A 334 6.66 0.09 -20.38
C LEU A 334 8.19 0.12 -20.39
N GLN A 335 8.86 -0.94 -19.91
CA GLN A 335 10.32 -1.06 -19.94
C GLN A 335 10.87 -1.02 -21.37
N ALA A 336 10.25 -1.78 -22.29
CA ALA A 336 10.65 -1.81 -23.70
C ALA A 336 10.50 -0.42 -24.36
N TRP A 337 9.37 0.25 -24.10
CA TRP A 337 9.10 1.58 -24.61
C TRP A 337 10.04 2.65 -24.03
N LEU A 338 10.35 2.61 -22.73
CA LEU A 338 11.30 3.53 -22.09
C LEU A 338 12.74 3.33 -22.56
N SER A 339 13.10 2.09 -22.92
CA SER A 339 14.45 1.75 -23.42
C SER A 339 14.65 2.14 -24.90
N ALA A 340 13.58 2.44 -25.63
CA ALA A 340 13.66 2.79 -27.04
C ALA A 340 14.24 4.22 -27.22
N PRO A 341 15.19 4.41 -28.15
CA PRO A 341 15.76 5.74 -28.42
C PRO A 341 14.72 6.64 -29.08
N MET A 342 14.19 7.62 -28.33
CA MET A 342 13.19 8.58 -28.82
C MET A 342 13.34 9.93 -28.13
N GLU A 343 13.13 11.02 -28.88
CA GLU A 343 13.11 12.40 -28.36
C GLU A 343 12.08 12.56 -27.23
N GLN A 344 12.53 13.10 -26.11
CA GLN A 344 11.79 13.14 -24.85
C GLN A 344 10.45 13.89 -24.96
N GLU A 345 10.44 15.05 -25.62
CA GLU A 345 9.24 15.90 -25.74
C GLU A 345 8.10 15.25 -26.54
N ARG A 346 8.42 14.31 -27.42
CA ARG A 346 7.45 13.65 -28.30
C ARG A 346 7.04 12.27 -27.82
N ARG A 347 7.69 11.76 -26.77
CA ARG A 347 7.60 10.37 -26.34
C ARG A 347 6.17 9.95 -26.02
N TYR A 348 5.47 10.72 -25.20
CA TYR A 348 4.10 10.40 -24.76
C TYR A 348 3.05 10.65 -25.86
N ARG A 349 3.30 11.61 -26.77
CA ARG A 349 2.45 11.84 -27.94
C ARG A 349 2.36 10.58 -28.82
N TYR A 350 3.49 9.92 -29.03
CA TYR A 350 3.58 8.69 -29.81
C TYR A 350 3.54 7.41 -28.95
N LEU A 351 2.85 7.45 -27.80
CA LEU A 351 2.64 6.25 -27.00
C LEU A 351 1.95 5.16 -27.83
N PRO A 352 2.49 3.92 -27.89
CA PRO A 352 1.86 2.82 -28.59
C PRO A 352 0.41 2.61 -28.12
N HIS A 353 -0.51 2.42 -29.07
CA HIS A 353 -1.93 2.19 -28.75
C HIS A 353 -2.13 1.00 -27.80
N SER A 354 -1.39 -0.10 -28.00
CA SER A 354 -1.44 -1.27 -27.13
C SER A 354 -1.05 -0.94 -25.68
N LEU A 355 0.00 -0.15 -25.46
CA LEU A 355 0.44 0.24 -24.12
C LEU A 355 -0.58 1.17 -23.44
N PHE A 356 -1.21 2.08 -24.19
CA PHE A 356 -2.27 2.94 -23.68
C PHE A 356 -3.51 2.14 -23.26
N ILE A 357 -3.97 1.20 -24.10
CA ILE A 357 -5.09 0.30 -23.76
C ILE A 357 -4.78 -0.53 -22.51
N THR A 358 -3.60 -1.14 -22.44
CA THR A 358 -3.20 -1.95 -21.26
C THR A 358 -3.20 -1.10 -19.98
N ALA A 359 -2.78 0.17 -20.05
CA ALA A 359 -2.84 1.08 -18.91
C ALA A 359 -4.29 1.35 -18.47
N ILE A 360 -5.20 1.61 -19.42
CA ILE A 360 -6.63 1.83 -19.14
C ILE A 360 -7.25 0.57 -18.51
N GLU A 361 -6.98 -0.61 -19.06
CA GLU A 361 -7.48 -1.88 -18.54
C GLU A 361 -7.00 -2.17 -17.10
N LEU A 362 -5.76 -1.80 -16.78
CA LEU A 362 -5.25 -1.90 -15.41
C LEU A 362 -5.98 -0.98 -14.44
N LEU A 363 -6.33 0.24 -14.85
CA LEU A 363 -7.12 1.16 -14.03
C LEU A 363 -8.54 0.64 -13.83
N GLU A 364 -9.17 0.10 -14.87
CA GLU A 364 -10.50 -0.50 -14.80
C GLU A 364 -10.53 -1.72 -13.86
N GLN A 365 -9.57 -2.64 -14.01
CA GLN A 365 -9.44 -3.80 -13.12
C GLN A 365 -9.10 -3.39 -11.68
N GLY A 366 -8.18 -2.43 -11.53
CA GLY A 366 -7.82 -1.85 -10.24
C GLY A 366 -9.03 -1.27 -9.52
N TYR A 367 -9.85 -0.48 -10.22
CA TYR A 367 -11.09 0.08 -9.69
C TYR A 367 -12.06 -1.01 -9.22
N LEU A 368 -12.30 -2.03 -10.04
CA LEU A 368 -13.24 -3.11 -9.72
C LEU A 368 -12.86 -3.85 -8.43
N LEU A 369 -11.56 -4.03 -8.18
CA LEU A 369 -11.04 -4.74 -7.01
C LEU A 369 -10.90 -3.84 -5.78
N GLN A 370 -10.44 -2.60 -5.97
CA GLN A 370 -10.14 -1.66 -4.87
C GLN A 370 -11.37 -0.91 -4.35
N SER A 371 -12.42 -0.76 -5.18
CA SER A 371 -13.66 -0.09 -4.77
C SER A 371 -14.51 -0.88 -3.76
N GLY A 372 -14.20 -2.16 -3.55
CA GLY A 372 -15.00 -3.06 -2.72
C GLY A 372 -16.37 -3.42 -3.31
N LYS A 373 -16.68 -3.05 -4.55
CA LYS A 373 -17.94 -3.41 -5.21
C LYS A 373 -18.04 -4.90 -5.53
N LEU A 374 -16.92 -5.55 -5.85
CA LEU A 374 -16.89 -6.99 -6.14
C LEU A 374 -16.72 -7.83 -4.87
N PHE A 375 -15.75 -7.46 -4.03
CA PHE A 375 -15.39 -8.21 -2.83
C PHE A 375 -15.17 -7.23 -1.66
N PRO A 376 -16.23 -6.77 -0.98
CA PRO A 376 -16.11 -5.76 0.07
C PRO A 376 -15.04 -6.10 1.13
N GLY A 377 -15.08 -7.33 1.65
CA GLY A 377 -14.15 -7.79 2.69
C GLY A 377 -12.70 -8.03 2.22
N TYR A 378 -12.44 -8.05 0.91
CA TYR A 378 -11.11 -8.27 0.34
C TYR A 378 -10.53 -7.05 -0.38
N ALA A 379 -11.29 -5.95 -0.47
CA ALA A 379 -10.86 -4.74 -1.17
C ALA A 379 -9.54 -4.18 -0.64
N TRP A 380 -9.38 -4.18 0.70
CA TRP A 380 -8.21 -3.70 1.41
C TRP A 380 -6.90 -4.33 0.92
N PHE A 381 -6.94 -5.62 0.55
CA PHE A 381 -5.77 -6.34 0.05
C PHE A 381 -5.29 -5.81 -1.31
N TYR A 382 -6.21 -5.45 -2.20
CA TYR A 382 -5.87 -4.88 -3.51
C TYR A 382 -5.48 -3.41 -3.43
N GLN A 383 -5.96 -2.68 -2.42
CA GLN A 383 -5.62 -1.27 -2.17
C GLN A 383 -4.13 -1.09 -1.82
N GLN A 384 -3.46 -2.13 -1.29
CA GLN A 384 -2.02 -2.13 -1.00
C GLN A 384 -1.11 -1.99 -2.24
N HIS A 385 -1.67 -2.15 -3.44
CA HIS A 385 -0.96 -2.12 -4.71
C HIS A 385 -1.61 -1.13 -5.70
N PRO A 386 -1.44 0.19 -5.48
CA PRO A 386 -2.03 1.19 -6.35
C PRO A 386 -1.38 1.16 -7.75
N GLN A 387 -2.18 1.38 -8.80
CA GLN A 387 -1.77 1.34 -10.21
C GLN A 387 -1.23 2.70 -10.68
N LEU A 388 -0.32 3.29 -9.90
CA LEU A 388 0.12 4.68 -10.10
C LEU A 388 0.83 4.90 -11.44
N TYR A 389 1.60 3.93 -11.92
CA TYR A 389 2.24 3.99 -13.24
C TYR A 389 1.24 4.02 -14.39
N ALA A 390 0.19 3.20 -14.32
CA ALA A 390 -0.88 3.19 -15.31
C ALA A 390 -1.68 4.50 -15.28
N LEU A 391 -1.96 5.03 -14.08
CA LEU A 391 -2.63 6.31 -13.89
C LEU A 391 -1.81 7.46 -14.49
N PHE A 392 -0.52 7.51 -14.17
CA PHE A 392 0.42 8.50 -14.71
C PHE A 392 0.44 8.47 -16.23
N LEU A 393 0.69 7.29 -16.81
CA LEU A 393 0.84 7.13 -18.24
C LEU A 393 -0.43 7.54 -18.98
N THR A 394 -1.59 7.16 -18.42
CA THR A 394 -2.89 7.52 -18.98
C THR A 394 -3.10 9.03 -18.98
N LEU A 395 -2.90 9.68 -17.82
CA LEU A 395 -3.04 11.14 -17.69
C LEU A 395 -2.05 11.89 -18.58
N ARG A 396 -0.79 11.48 -18.64
CA ARG A 396 0.24 12.12 -19.47
C ARG A 396 -0.09 12.02 -20.95
N THR A 397 -0.61 10.87 -21.39
CA THR A 397 -1.07 10.68 -22.77
C THR A 397 -2.25 11.58 -23.09
N LEU A 398 -3.19 11.76 -22.16
CA LEU A 398 -4.34 12.67 -22.34
C LEU A 398 -3.92 14.15 -22.38
N VAL A 399 -2.80 14.53 -21.74
CA VAL A 399 -2.22 15.89 -21.93
C VAL A 399 -1.72 16.08 -23.36
N ASP A 400 -0.91 15.13 -23.84
CA ASP A 400 -0.14 15.31 -25.08
C ASP A 400 -0.91 14.87 -26.35
N SER A 401 -1.98 14.07 -26.19
CA SER A 401 -2.82 13.55 -27.27
C SER A 401 -4.28 13.38 -26.82
N PRO A 402 -5.00 14.47 -26.48
CA PRO A 402 -6.41 14.43 -26.08
C PRO A 402 -7.33 13.91 -27.20
N GLU A 403 -6.87 13.90 -28.46
CA GLU A 403 -7.62 13.47 -29.65
C GLU A 403 -7.71 11.95 -29.85
N ARG A 404 -7.09 11.15 -28.97
CA ARG A 404 -7.12 9.68 -29.09
C ARG A 404 -8.56 9.16 -29.02
N GLY A 405 -8.89 8.18 -29.87
CA GLY A 405 -10.23 7.59 -29.93
C GLY A 405 -10.66 6.93 -28.62
N GLU A 406 -9.72 6.58 -27.75
CA GLU A 406 -9.96 5.94 -26.46
C GLU A 406 -10.04 6.95 -25.29
N ALA A 407 -9.97 8.25 -25.56
CA ALA A 407 -9.90 9.29 -24.54
C ALA A 407 -11.10 9.26 -23.57
N GLU A 408 -12.32 9.01 -24.06
CA GLU A 408 -13.51 8.90 -23.21
C GLU A 408 -13.43 7.71 -22.24
N ARG A 409 -13.00 6.54 -22.73
CA ARG A 409 -12.79 5.34 -21.91
C ARG A 409 -11.69 5.60 -20.88
N ALA A 410 -10.61 6.26 -21.29
CA ALA A 410 -9.50 6.63 -20.41
C ALA A 410 -9.96 7.56 -19.29
N TRP A 411 -10.74 8.60 -19.59
CA TRP A 411 -11.29 9.50 -18.57
C TRP A 411 -12.21 8.79 -17.59
N LEU A 412 -13.09 7.91 -18.08
CA LEU A 412 -13.95 7.11 -17.21
C LEU A 412 -13.12 6.21 -16.28
N ALA A 413 -12.08 5.57 -16.79
CA ALA A 413 -11.18 4.73 -15.99
C ALA A 413 -10.42 5.56 -14.95
N VAL A 414 -9.89 6.72 -15.33
CA VAL A 414 -9.19 7.67 -14.44
C VAL A 414 -10.11 8.15 -13.32
N ASP A 415 -11.30 8.67 -13.65
CA ASP A 415 -12.22 9.24 -12.66
C ASP A 415 -12.67 8.17 -11.64
N ASN A 416 -12.99 6.97 -12.12
CA ASN A 416 -13.33 5.84 -11.27
C ASN A 416 -12.15 5.44 -10.37
N TYR A 417 -10.95 5.32 -10.94
CA TYR A 417 -9.76 4.88 -10.20
C TYR A 417 -9.35 5.88 -9.12
N ILE A 418 -9.40 7.18 -9.44
CA ILE A 418 -9.13 8.27 -8.50
C ILE A 418 -10.08 8.21 -7.29
N ALA A 419 -11.36 7.93 -7.50
CA ALA A 419 -12.30 7.78 -6.39
C ALA A 419 -11.93 6.65 -5.41
N CYS A 420 -11.19 5.63 -5.84
CA CYS A 420 -10.69 4.57 -4.96
C CYS A 420 -9.46 4.98 -4.14
N LEU A 421 -8.78 6.05 -4.53
CA LEU A 421 -7.63 6.59 -3.80
C LEU A 421 -8.06 7.54 -2.67
N ALA A 422 -9.36 7.76 -2.46
CA ALA A 422 -9.89 8.66 -1.45
C ALA A 422 -9.41 8.33 -0.03
N ASP A 423 -9.40 7.05 0.38
CA ASP A 423 -8.87 6.65 1.70
C ASP A 423 -7.36 6.99 1.84
N PHE A 424 -6.61 6.89 0.75
CA PHE A 424 -5.20 7.27 0.68
C PHE A 424 -5.01 8.80 0.72
N GLU A 425 -5.95 9.57 0.15
CA GLU A 425 -6.01 11.03 0.24
C GLU A 425 -6.33 11.48 1.65
N GLU A 426 -7.40 10.95 2.24
CA GLU A 426 -7.92 11.28 3.57
C GLU A 426 -6.85 11.06 4.65
N ALA A 427 -6.06 10.00 4.51
CA ALA A 427 -4.92 9.73 5.39
C ALA A 427 -3.78 10.74 5.21
N ASN A 428 -3.47 11.15 3.98
CA ASN A 428 -2.37 12.09 3.71
C ASN A 428 -2.71 13.55 4.07
N GLU A 429 -3.91 14.02 3.70
CA GLU A 429 -4.37 15.38 4.01
C GLU A 429 -4.34 15.67 5.51
N ARG A 430 -4.70 14.68 6.33
CA ARG A 430 -4.71 14.80 7.79
C ARG A 430 -3.33 14.85 8.43
N ARG A 431 -2.27 14.44 7.72
CA ARG A 431 -0.88 14.67 8.17
C ARG A 431 -0.41 16.10 7.96
N GLY A 432 -1.22 16.95 7.32
CA GLY A 432 -0.81 18.27 6.86
C GLY A 432 0.24 18.20 5.74
N LYS A 433 0.44 17.03 5.14
CA LYS A 433 1.37 16.78 4.03
C LYS A 433 0.55 16.58 2.76
N LYS A 434 0.87 17.32 1.69
CA LYS A 434 0.33 16.98 0.36
C LYS A 434 0.85 15.60 0.00
N SER A 435 -0.04 14.65 -0.29
CA SER A 435 0.36 13.33 -0.78
C SER A 435 1.32 13.50 -1.96
N CYS A 436 2.50 12.91 -1.90
CA CYS A 436 3.51 13.01 -2.97
C CYS A 436 2.95 12.53 -4.32
N VAL A 437 2.06 11.53 -4.28
CA VAL A 437 1.33 11.02 -5.43
C VAL A 437 0.41 12.10 -6.01
N TRP A 438 -0.35 12.81 -5.18
CA TRP A 438 -1.28 13.84 -5.66
C TRP A 438 -0.62 15.17 -6.00
N ALA A 439 0.50 15.50 -5.37
CA ALA A 439 1.35 16.61 -5.80
C ALA A 439 1.79 16.44 -7.27
N ALA A 440 1.96 15.20 -7.72
CA ALA A 440 2.25 14.85 -9.11
C ALA A 440 0.99 14.68 -9.98
N MET A 441 0.07 13.80 -9.57
CA MET A 441 -1.08 13.37 -10.39
C MET A 441 -2.18 14.42 -10.48
N GLY A 442 -2.38 15.23 -9.45
CA GLY A 442 -3.41 16.28 -9.41
C GLY A 442 -3.20 17.34 -10.49
N PRO A 443 -2.04 18.04 -10.51
CA PRO A 443 -1.73 19.00 -11.57
C PRO A 443 -1.73 18.37 -12.97
N LEU A 444 -1.28 17.12 -13.09
CA LEU A 444 -1.27 16.41 -14.36
C LEU A 444 -2.69 16.14 -14.88
N ARG A 445 -3.61 15.74 -14.00
CA ARG A 445 -5.04 15.57 -14.31
C ARG A 445 -5.66 16.89 -14.75
N ASP A 446 -5.39 17.97 -14.03
CA ASP A 446 -5.96 19.28 -14.33
C ASP A 446 -5.45 19.79 -15.69
N ARG A 447 -4.16 19.59 -16.00
CA ARG A 447 -3.58 19.87 -17.33
C ARG A 447 -4.21 19.01 -18.43
N ALA A 448 -4.47 17.73 -18.18
CA ALA A 448 -5.10 16.84 -19.16
C ALA A 448 -6.54 17.28 -19.46
N ARG A 449 -7.30 17.71 -18.43
CA ARG A 449 -8.64 18.29 -18.61
C ARG A 449 -8.58 19.58 -19.42
N GLU A 450 -7.61 20.44 -19.14
CA GLU A 450 -7.43 21.68 -19.89
C GLU A 450 -7.10 21.43 -21.38
N SER A 451 -6.21 20.48 -21.66
CA SER A 451 -5.90 20.04 -23.04
C SER A 451 -7.16 19.57 -23.79
N THR A 452 -8.02 18.82 -23.10
CA THR A 452 -9.31 18.35 -23.65
C THR A 452 -10.23 19.52 -24.00
N ARG A 453 -10.39 20.49 -23.09
CA ARG A 453 -11.22 21.69 -23.31
C ARG A 453 -10.72 22.58 -24.44
N GLN A 454 -9.40 22.77 -24.53
CA GLN A 454 -8.78 23.56 -25.60
C GLN A 454 -9.06 22.94 -26.97
N ARG A 455 -9.07 21.61 -27.06
CA ARG A 455 -9.46 20.89 -28.27
C ARG A 455 -10.93 21.10 -28.61
N GLU A 456 -11.83 20.89 -27.66
CA GLU A 456 -13.28 21.09 -27.87
C GLU A 456 -13.56 22.52 -28.39
N THR A 457 -12.93 23.51 -27.77
CA THR A 457 -13.02 24.92 -28.19
C THR A 457 -12.44 25.14 -29.59
N ALA A 458 -11.32 24.51 -29.93
CA ALA A 458 -10.70 24.61 -31.25
C ALA A 458 -11.52 23.91 -32.35
N GLU A 459 -12.17 22.79 -32.05
CA GLU A 459 -13.09 22.09 -32.95
C GLU A 459 -14.35 22.91 -33.19
N GLU A 460 -14.95 23.48 -32.14
CA GLU A 460 -16.09 24.40 -32.25
C GLU A 460 -15.73 25.63 -33.09
N THR A 461 -14.55 26.22 -32.87
CA THR A 461 -14.06 27.38 -33.63
C THR A 461 -13.79 27.00 -35.09
N SER A 462 -13.24 25.82 -35.36
CA SER A 462 -12.99 25.32 -36.71
C SER A 462 -14.28 25.05 -37.50
N ILE A 463 -15.31 24.50 -36.83
CA ILE A 463 -16.65 24.29 -37.42
C ILE A 463 -17.31 25.63 -37.75
N LEU A 464 -17.20 26.63 -36.87
CA LEU A 464 -17.72 27.99 -37.10
C LEU A 464 -17.00 28.71 -38.25
N VAL A 465 -15.68 28.53 -38.38
CA VAL A 465 -14.87 29.07 -39.48
C VAL A 465 -15.16 28.37 -40.81
N ALA A 466 -15.40 27.05 -40.80
CA ALA A 466 -15.76 26.28 -41.99
C ALA A 466 -17.19 26.60 -42.49
N ALA A 467 -18.09 27.02 -41.61
CA ALA A 467 -19.46 27.42 -41.95
C ALA A 467 -19.57 28.86 -42.51
N SER A 468 -18.50 29.65 -42.52
CA SER A 468 -18.49 31.03 -43.02
C SER A 468 -17.82 31.13 -44.41
N PRO A 469 -18.45 31.75 -45.43
CA PRO A 469 -17.80 31.96 -46.72
C PRO A 469 -16.69 33.03 -46.59
N LYS A 470 -15.46 32.68 -46.97
CA LYS A 470 -14.28 33.55 -46.88
C LYS A 470 -14.40 34.80 -47.79
N MET A 471 -14.13 35.98 -47.21
CA MET A 471 -13.66 37.18 -47.92
C MET A 471 -12.28 37.58 -47.35
N PRO A 472 -11.35 38.14 -48.15
CA PRO A 472 -9.94 38.22 -47.77
C PRO A 472 -9.57 39.49 -46.97
N SER A 473 -8.74 39.22 -45.94
CA SER A 473 -7.67 40.00 -45.30
C SER A 473 -7.79 41.52 -45.11
N GLY A 474 -7.66 41.94 -43.85
CA GLY A 474 -7.20 43.26 -43.43
C GLY A 474 -6.36 43.15 -42.15
N GLU A 475 -5.18 43.75 -42.16
CA GLU A 475 -4.18 43.73 -41.09
C GLU A 475 -4.56 44.58 -39.86
N ASN A 476 -4.00 44.14 -38.73
CA ASN A 476 -3.38 44.93 -37.64
C ASN A 476 -4.08 45.24 -36.30
N LEU A 477 -3.24 45.00 -35.28
CA LEU A 477 -3.05 45.63 -33.96
C LEU A 477 -4.03 45.37 -32.80
N GLY A 478 -3.60 44.45 -31.92
CA GLY A 478 -3.16 44.75 -30.55
C GLY A 478 -4.20 45.20 -29.53
N THR A 479 -4.38 44.43 -28.47
CA THR A 479 -4.50 44.93 -27.09
C THR A 479 -4.36 43.79 -26.09
N GLY A 480 -3.76 44.11 -24.93
CA GLY A 480 -3.15 43.16 -24.01
C GLY A 480 -4.11 42.28 -23.22
N LEU A 481 -3.54 41.20 -22.70
CA LEU A 481 -4.14 40.38 -21.67
C LEU A 481 -3.16 40.16 -20.52
N SER A 482 -3.74 40.35 -19.34
CA SER A 482 -3.26 40.16 -17.98
C SER A 482 -2.44 38.89 -17.76
N GLN A 483 -1.33 39.04 -17.04
CA GLN A 483 -0.56 37.94 -16.46
C GLN A 483 -1.43 37.08 -15.52
N PRO A 484 -1.43 35.74 -15.66
CA PRO A 484 -1.84 34.84 -14.60
C PRO A 484 -0.61 34.38 -13.79
N TRP A 485 -0.69 34.64 -12.48
CA TRP A 485 -0.24 33.82 -11.35
C TRP A 485 0.98 32.91 -11.54
N ASN A 486 2.03 33.21 -10.77
CA ASN A 486 3.24 32.41 -10.56
C ASN A 486 2.93 30.91 -10.38
N ALA A 487 3.04 30.16 -11.48
CA ALA A 487 3.20 28.72 -11.43
C ALA A 487 4.61 28.45 -10.90
N ILE A 488 4.71 27.71 -9.78
CA ILE A 488 5.97 27.09 -9.38
C ILE A 488 6.31 26.10 -10.50
N ALA A 489 7.29 26.46 -11.34
CA ALA A 489 7.78 25.61 -12.40
C ALA A 489 8.53 24.43 -11.77
N LEU A 490 7.87 23.28 -11.67
CA LEU A 490 8.54 22.02 -11.41
C LEU A 490 9.22 21.58 -12.72
N GLU A 491 10.54 21.36 -12.67
CA GLU A 491 11.33 20.97 -13.84
C GLU A 491 10.83 19.64 -14.44
N PRO A 492 10.71 19.53 -15.78
CA PRO A 492 10.35 18.31 -16.48
C PRO A 492 11.23 17.09 -16.13
N LEU A 493 12.47 17.33 -15.72
CA LEU A 493 13.45 16.30 -15.35
C LEU A 493 13.08 15.54 -14.07
N ALA A 494 12.43 16.19 -13.09
CA ALA A 494 12.10 15.56 -11.80
C ALA A 494 11.04 14.44 -11.94
N PHE A 495 10.23 14.48 -12.99
CA PHE A 495 9.16 13.51 -13.23
C PHE A 495 9.58 12.35 -14.14
N ASP A 496 10.59 12.52 -14.99
CA ASP A 496 11.13 11.42 -15.78
C ASP A 496 11.97 10.46 -14.91
N ASN A 497 12.49 10.92 -13.75
CA ASN A 497 13.08 10.07 -12.70
C ASN A 497 12.10 9.06 -12.08
N ILE A 498 10.78 9.30 -12.19
CA ILE A 498 9.75 8.36 -11.69
C ILE A 498 9.70 7.08 -12.54
N LEU A 499 10.11 7.17 -13.81
CA LEU A 499 10.06 6.06 -14.78
C LEU A 499 11.43 5.45 -15.06
N THR A 500 12.53 6.21 -14.90
CA THR A 500 13.88 5.66 -14.89
C THR A 500 14.20 5.20 -13.47
N TRP A 501 13.89 3.94 -13.17
CA TRP A 501 14.22 3.28 -11.90
C TRP A 501 15.61 3.69 -11.41
N HIS A 502 15.68 4.36 -10.27
CA HIS A 502 16.61 4.15 -9.16
C HIS A 502 16.30 5.04 -7.95
N ASP A 503 15.44 6.06 -8.06
CA ASP A 503 15.21 6.90 -6.91
C ASP A 503 13.91 7.69 -6.92
N PHE A 504 13.03 7.41 -5.95
CA PHE A 504 12.07 8.39 -5.47
C PHE A 504 12.69 9.32 -4.40
N SER A 505 13.98 9.19 -4.05
CA SER A 505 14.62 10.04 -3.02
C SER A 505 14.61 11.52 -3.37
N ASP A 506 14.79 11.88 -4.65
CA ASP A 506 14.78 13.28 -5.11
C ASP A 506 13.44 13.99 -4.88
N LEU A 507 12.34 13.23 -4.74
CA LEU A 507 11.03 13.81 -4.41
C LEU A 507 10.91 14.17 -2.92
N PHE A 508 11.78 13.62 -2.06
CA PHE A 508 11.82 13.88 -0.62
C PHE A 508 12.83 14.98 -0.22
N ASP A 509 13.73 15.37 -1.12
CA ASP A 509 14.74 16.40 -0.87
C ASP A 509 14.43 17.77 -1.50
N VAL A 510 13.27 17.93 -2.17
CA VAL A 510 12.84 19.19 -2.82
C VAL A 510 11.52 19.75 -2.24
N ILE A 511 11.31 19.61 -0.93
CA ILE A 511 10.40 20.49 -0.17
C ILE A 511 11.13 21.10 1.02
#